data_AF-A0A2N2XIP0-F1
#
_entry.id   AF-A0A2N2XIP0-F1
#
_cell.length_a   1.000
_cell.length_b   1.000
_cell.length_c   1.000
_cell.angle_alpha   90.00
_cell.angle_beta   90.00
_cell.angle_gamma   90.00
#
_symmetry.space_group_name_H-M   'P 1'
#
loop_
_entity.id
_entity.type
_entity.pdbx_description
1 polymer ?
#
loop_
_entity_poly.entity_id
_entity_poly.type
_entity_poly.pdbx_seq_one_letter_code
_entity_poly.pdbx_strand_id
1 'polypeptide(L)'
;MIDFARTIAYELSLDADMTANVIKLLADGATIPFIARYRKEMTGSMDEVAIMAIRDRLHQLEELEKRRETVLNSITGQGKLTGELHQLIEEAATMAVLEDLYLPYKPKRRTRATIAREKGLEPLAKQLMSQHHDVE
;
A
#
# COMPACT_ATOMS: atom_id res chain seq x y z
N MET A 1 -6.63 15.46 -3.29
CA MET A 1 -6.64 14.36 -4.26
C MET A 1 -5.34 14.45 -5.03
N ILE A 2 -4.44 13.48 -4.87
CA ILE A 2 -3.11 13.53 -5.47
C ILE A 2 -3.27 13.44 -6.99
N ASP A 3 -2.71 14.41 -7.70
CA ASP A 3 -2.63 14.36 -9.17
C ASP A 3 -1.45 13.46 -9.56
N PHE A 4 -1.69 12.15 -9.65
CA PHE A 4 -0.65 11.18 -10.00
C PHE A 4 0.00 11.49 -11.35
N ALA A 5 -0.74 12.06 -12.30
CA ALA A 5 -0.21 12.38 -13.62
C ALA A 5 0.92 13.40 -13.53
N ARG A 6 0.76 14.46 -12.72
CA ARG A 6 1.82 15.47 -12.52
C ARG A 6 3.05 14.91 -11.83
N THR A 7 2.86 14.08 -10.79
CA THR A 7 3.98 13.46 -10.08
C THR A 7 4.78 12.56 -11.00
N ILE A 8 4.10 11.67 -11.74
CA ILE A 8 4.74 10.74 -12.67
C ILE A 8 5.44 11.51 -13.80
N ALA A 9 4.79 12.53 -14.36
CA ALA A 9 5.37 13.36 -15.41
C ALA A 9 6.65 14.06 -14.94
N TYR A 10 6.65 14.62 -13.73
CA TYR A 10 7.82 15.23 -13.14
C TYR A 10 8.97 14.24 -12.92
N GLU A 11 8.67 13.08 -12.32
CA GLU A 11 9.68 12.04 -12.02
C GLU A 11 10.29 11.43 -13.28
N LEU A 12 9.49 11.22 -14.33
CA LEU A 12 9.92 10.62 -15.60
C LEU A 12 10.39 11.66 -16.62
N SER A 13 10.37 12.95 -16.29
CA SER A 13 10.68 14.06 -17.23
C SER A 13 9.83 14.01 -18.51
N LEU A 14 8.54 13.74 -18.34
CA LEU A 14 7.55 13.67 -19.42
C LEU A 14 6.57 14.85 -19.35
N ASP A 15 5.81 15.04 -20.43
CA ASP A 15 4.73 16.03 -20.44
C ASP A 15 3.54 15.57 -19.58
N ALA A 16 3.01 16.48 -18.76
CA ALA A 16 1.95 16.17 -17.80
C ALA A 16 0.62 15.83 -18.47
N ASP A 17 0.24 16.54 -19.55
CA ASP A 17 -1.01 16.30 -20.26
C ASP A 17 -0.96 14.98 -21.03
N MET A 18 0.18 14.68 -21.66
CA MET A 18 0.39 13.40 -22.34
C MET A 18 0.41 12.24 -21.35
N THR A 19 1.03 12.42 -20.17
CA THR A 19 1.03 11.42 -19.10
C THR A 19 -0.39 11.16 -18.60
N ALA A 20 -1.19 12.20 -18.40
CA ALA A 20 -2.60 12.07 -18.01
C ALA A 20 -3.42 11.30 -19.07
N ASN A 21 -3.17 11.55 -20.35
CA ASN A 21 -3.81 10.80 -21.44
C ASN A 21 -3.43 9.32 -21.44
N VAL A 22 -2.16 8.99 -21.22
CA VAL A 22 -1.69 7.60 -21.09
C VAL A 22 -2.39 6.91 -19.93
N ILE A 23 -2.44 7.54 -18.76
CA ILE A 23 -3.12 7.01 -17.57
C ILE A 23 -4.60 6.74 -17.86
N LYS A 24 -5.28 7.68 -18.52
CA LYS A 24 -6.69 7.51 -18.91
C LYS A 24 -6.87 6.32 -19.85
N LEU A 25 -6.03 6.18 -20.87
CA LEU A 25 -6.10 5.06 -21.80
C LEU A 25 -5.87 3.71 -21.11
N LEU A 26 -4.92 3.65 -20.17
CA LEU A 26 -4.68 2.46 -19.35
C LEU A 26 -5.90 2.12 -18.47
N ALA A 27 -6.52 3.12 -17.85
CA ALA A 27 -7.73 2.96 -17.05
C ALA A 27 -8.93 2.48 -17.89
N ASP A 28 -9.03 2.92 -19.14
CA ASP A 28 -10.04 2.46 -20.11
C ASP A 28 -9.74 1.04 -20.66
N GLY A 29 -8.68 0.38 -20.18
CA GLY A 29 -8.31 -0.99 -20.54
C GLY A 29 -7.47 -1.12 -21.81
N ALA A 30 -6.93 -0.02 -22.34
CA ALA A 30 -6.03 -0.08 -23.49
C ALA A 30 -4.69 -0.75 -23.12
N THR A 31 -4.16 -1.58 -24.02
CA THR A 31 -2.87 -2.25 -23.80
C THR A 31 -1.70 -1.35 -24.19
N ILE A 32 -0.52 -1.57 -23.58
CA ILE A 32 0.70 -0.81 -23.88
C ILE A 32 1.03 -0.81 -25.39
N PRO A 33 1.04 -1.97 -26.09
CA PRO A 33 1.33 -1.98 -27.53
C PRO A 33 0.26 -1.23 -28.35
N PHE A 34 -1.00 -1.25 -27.91
CA PHE A 34 -2.07 -0.51 -28.57
C PHE A 34 -1.86 1.01 -28.44
N ILE A 35 -1.52 1.49 -27.24
CA ILE A 35 -1.26 2.90 -26.99
C ILE A 35 -0.06 3.38 -27.82
N ALA A 36 1.06 2.67 -27.75
CA ALA A 36 2.30 3.02 -28.47
C ALA A 36 2.11 3.05 -30.01
N ARG A 37 1.26 2.16 -30.54
CA ARG A 37 1.03 2.06 -32.00
C ARG A 37 -0.05 3.00 -32.51
N TYR A 38 -1.18 3.12 -31.80
CA TYR A 38 -2.42 3.72 -32.32
C TYR A 38 -2.87 5.00 -31.59
N ARG A 39 -2.13 5.47 -30.58
CA ARG A 39 -2.47 6.68 -29.79
C ARG A 39 -1.34 7.71 -29.73
N LYS A 40 -0.42 7.68 -30.70
CA LYS A 40 0.78 8.53 -30.76
C LYS A 40 0.50 10.03 -30.59
N GLU A 41 -0.52 10.56 -31.26
CA GLU A 41 -0.90 11.97 -31.16
C GLU A 41 -1.35 12.37 -29.74
N MET A 42 -2.00 11.45 -29.03
CA MET A 42 -2.51 11.69 -27.68
C MET A 42 -1.45 11.50 -26.59
N THR A 43 -0.33 10.84 -26.90
CA THR A 43 0.74 10.52 -25.96
C THR A 43 2.07 11.18 -26.29
N GLY A 44 2.11 12.07 -27.30
CA GLY A 44 3.36 12.70 -27.74
C GLY A 44 4.35 11.71 -28.37
N SER A 45 3.85 10.63 -28.97
CA SER A 45 4.65 9.54 -29.56
C SER A 45 5.54 8.78 -28.57
N MET A 46 5.13 8.68 -27.29
CA MET A 46 5.77 7.80 -26.31
C MET A 46 5.86 6.35 -26.80
N ASP A 47 7.00 5.72 -26.54
CA ASP A 47 7.22 4.31 -26.84
C ASP A 47 6.69 3.38 -25.73
N GLU A 48 6.77 2.08 -25.97
CA GLU A 48 6.28 1.08 -25.02
C GLU A 48 7.03 1.13 -23.67
N VAL A 49 8.29 1.56 -23.66
CA VAL A 49 9.10 1.67 -22.44
C VAL A 49 8.60 2.81 -21.56
N ALA A 50 8.37 4.00 -22.15
CA ALA A 50 7.82 5.14 -21.43
C ALA A 50 6.41 4.86 -20.89
N ILE A 51 5.54 4.24 -21.70
CA ILE A 51 4.18 3.89 -21.29
C ILE A 51 4.20 2.83 -20.16
N MET A 52 5.12 1.87 -20.23
CA MET A 52 5.31 0.87 -19.17
C MET A 52 5.78 1.52 -17.86
N ALA A 53 6.73 2.46 -17.93
CA ALA A 53 7.20 3.19 -16.77
C ALA A 53 6.08 4.01 -16.11
N ILE A 54 5.21 4.66 -16.89
CA ILE A 54 4.03 5.37 -16.38
C ILE A 54 3.09 4.39 -15.65
N ARG A 55 2.77 3.25 -16.26
CA ARG A 55 1.89 2.23 -15.66
C ARG A 55 2.46 1.73 -14.33
N ASP A 56 3.73 1.36 -14.32
CA ASP A 56 4.37 0.77 -13.14
C ASP A 56 4.45 1.79 -12.00
N ARG A 57 4.75 3.05 -12.33
CA ARG A 57 4.80 4.12 -11.33
C ARG A 57 3.41 4.47 -10.80
N LEU A 58 2.39 4.50 -11.68
CA LEU A 58 0.99 4.68 -11.27
C LEU A 58 0.58 3.62 -10.25
N HIS A 59 0.85 2.35 -10.54
CA HIS A 59 0.51 1.27 -9.61
C HIS A 59 1.23 1.40 -8.26
N GLN A 60 2.50 1.79 -8.24
CA GLN A 60 3.21 2.04 -6.99
C GLN A 60 2.57 3.16 -6.15
N LEU A 61 2.14 4.25 -6.81
CA LEU A 61 1.48 5.37 -6.14
C LEU A 61 0.09 4.99 -5.62
N GLU A 62 -0.68 4.23 -6.39
CA GLU A 62 -1.98 3.69 -5.97
C GLU A 62 -1.85 2.74 -4.78
N GLU A 63 -0.85 1.84 -4.81
CA GLU A 63 -0.55 0.94 -3.69
C GLU A 63 -0.14 1.70 -2.43
N LEU A 64 0.71 2.72 -2.57
CA LEU A 64 1.11 3.59 -1.47
C LEU A 64 -0.11 4.28 -0.85
N GLU A 65 -1.00 4.85 -1.68
CA GLU A 65 -2.17 5.57 -1.20
C GLU A 65 -3.18 4.66 -0.51
N LYS A 66 -3.47 3.50 -1.12
CA LYS A 66 -4.32 2.48 -0.50
C LYS A 66 -3.75 1.99 0.83
N ARG A 67 -2.42 1.86 0.91
CA ARG A 67 -1.75 1.48 2.15
C ARG A 67 -1.82 2.60 3.19
N ARG A 68 -1.63 3.86 2.78
CA ARG A 68 -1.75 5.05 3.64
C ARG A 68 -3.11 5.10 4.32
N GLU A 69 -4.18 4.93 3.54
CA GLU A 69 -5.54 4.86 4.06
C GLU A 69 -5.71 3.72 5.08
N THR A 70 -5.18 2.53 4.78
CA THR A 70 -5.23 1.38 5.70
C THR A 70 -4.51 1.68 7.02
N VAL A 71 -3.33 2.33 6.95
CA VAL A 71 -2.53 2.72 8.12
C VAL A 71 -3.27 3.76 8.95
N LEU A 72 -3.80 4.82 8.33
CA LEU A 72 -4.58 5.86 9.00
C LEU A 72 -5.81 5.27 9.71
N ASN A 73 -6.55 4.39 9.03
CA ASN A 73 -7.70 3.71 9.62
C ASN A 73 -7.30 2.82 10.80
N SER A 74 -6.17 2.11 10.70
CA SER A 74 -5.68 1.27 11.80
C SER A 74 -5.26 2.07 13.04
N ILE A 75 -4.59 3.21 12.85
CA ILE A 75 -4.13 4.07 13.94
C ILE A 75 -5.30 4.84 14.56
N THR A 76 -6.22 5.34 13.72
CA THR A 76 -7.47 5.98 14.15
C THR A 76 -8.31 5.02 14.99
N GLY A 77 -8.46 3.77 14.54
CA GLY A 77 -9.18 2.73 15.28
C GLY A 77 -8.57 2.39 16.65
N GLN A 78 -7.30 2.74 16.88
CA GLN A 78 -6.63 2.62 18.19
C GLN A 78 -6.75 3.89 19.04
N GLY A 79 -7.30 4.98 18.51
CA GLY A 79 -7.36 6.29 19.18
C GLY A 79 -5.99 6.96 19.35
N LYS A 80 -4.99 6.58 18.54
CA LYS A 80 -3.59 7.04 18.67
C LYS A 80 -3.15 8.04 17.60
N LEU A 81 -4.05 8.43 16.70
CA LEU A 81 -3.74 9.33 15.61
C LEU A 81 -3.66 10.78 16.12
N THR A 82 -2.46 11.33 16.21
CA THR A 82 -2.25 12.76 16.48
C THR A 82 -2.25 13.56 15.17
N GLY A 83 -2.45 14.87 15.25
CA GLY A 83 -2.37 15.75 14.07
C GLY A 83 -0.99 15.71 13.39
N GLU A 84 0.08 15.70 14.19
CA GLU A 84 1.46 15.57 13.70
C GLU A 84 1.68 14.23 12.98
N LEU A 85 1.22 13.12 13.57
CA LEU A 85 1.35 11.79 12.98
C LEU A 85 0.54 11.66 11.69
N HIS A 86 -0.67 12.22 11.66
CA HIS A 86 -1.48 12.28 10.44
C HIS A 86 -0.72 12.99 9.33
N GLN A 87 -0.14 14.15 9.61
CA GLN A 87 0.65 14.90 8.63
C GLN A 87 1.88 14.10 8.14
N LEU A 88 2.64 13.48 9.05
CA LEU A 88 3.77 12.63 8.68
C LEU A 88 3.34 11.44 7.80
N ILE A 89 2.19 10.84 8.09
CA ILE A 89 1.65 9.75 7.29
C ILE A 89 1.19 10.24 5.93
N GLU A 90 0.60 11.43 5.80
CA GLU A 90 0.21 12.07 4.53
C GLU A 90 1.42 12.51 3.68
N GLU A 91 2.52 12.89 4.31
CA GLU A 91 3.75 13.30 3.62
C GLU A 91 4.68 12.13 3.28
N ALA A 92 4.37 10.90 3.73
CA ALA A 92 5.17 9.73 3.44
C ALA A 92 5.28 9.49 1.92
N ALA A 93 6.50 9.69 1.39
CA ALA A 93 6.79 9.61 -0.04
C ALA A 93 7.03 8.18 -0.55
N THR A 94 7.28 7.23 0.35
CA THR A 94 7.58 5.84 -0.01
C THR A 94 6.91 4.85 0.92
N MET A 95 6.72 3.62 0.43
CA MET A 95 6.16 2.52 1.20
C MET A 95 7.00 2.21 2.45
N ALA A 96 8.32 2.30 2.34
CA ALA A 96 9.23 2.06 3.46
C ALA A 96 9.01 3.07 4.60
N VAL A 97 8.99 4.37 4.28
CA VAL A 97 8.74 5.43 5.26
C VAL A 97 7.36 5.26 5.90
N LEU A 98 6.34 4.91 5.11
CA LEU A 98 5.00 4.65 5.63
C LEU A 98 4.97 3.46 6.61
N GLU A 99 5.65 2.36 6.29
CA GLU A 99 5.72 1.20 7.19
C GLU A 99 6.52 1.49 8.47
N ASP A 100 7.58 2.30 8.38
CA ASP A 100 8.36 2.71 9.55
C ASP A 100 7.51 3.55 10.51
N LEU A 101 6.72 4.49 9.98
CA LEU A 101 5.75 5.26 10.78
C LEU A 101 4.66 4.38 11.40
N TYR A 102 4.22 3.35 10.67
CA TYR A 102 3.18 2.42 11.13
C TYR A 102 3.69 1.39 12.15
N LEU A 103 4.99 1.07 12.13
CA LEU A 103 5.59 -0.02 12.91
C LEU A 103 5.21 0.00 14.42
N PRO A 104 5.21 1.15 15.13
CA PRO A 104 4.83 1.21 16.55
C PRO A 104 3.35 0.89 16.82
N TYR A 105 2.51 1.04 15.80
CA TYR A 105 1.05 0.89 15.89
C TYR A 105 0.55 -0.42 15.28
N LYS A 106 1.42 -1.16 14.58
CA LYS A 106 1.07 -2.42 13.93
C LYS A 106 0.52 -3.41 14.97
N PRO A 107 -0.75 -3.85 14.85
CA PRO A 107 -1.33 -4.76 15.82
C PRO A 107 -0.53 -6.05 15.89
N LYS A 108 -0.15 -6.46 17.11
CA LYS A 108 0.47 -7.76 17.30
C LYS A 108 -0.54 -8.85 16.93
N ARG A 109 -0.08 -9.83 16.16
CA ARG A 109 -0.93 -10.93 15.69
C ARG A 109 -1.56 -11.63 16.90
N ARG A 110 -2.88 -11.55 17.04
CA ARG A 110 -3.62 -12.35 18.02
C ARG A 110 -3.61 -13.80 17.54
N THR A 111 -2.71 -14.58 18.12
CA THR A 111 -2.64 -16.02 17.91
C THR A 111 -3.84 -16.71 18.57
N ARG A 112 -4.19 -17.92 18.08
CA ARG A 112 -5.19 -18.78 18.73
C ARG A 112 -4.86 -18.99 20.22
N ALA A 113 -3.58 -19.09 20.57
CA ALA A 113 -3.13 -19.20 21.96
C ALA A 113 -3.45 -17.95 22.79
N THR A 114 -3.19 -16.74 22.29
CA THR A 114 -3.59 -15.48 22.97
C THR A 114 -5.09 -15.43 23.21
N ILE A 115 -5.89 -15.76 22.19
CA ILE A 115 -7.35 -15.78 22.30
C ILE A 115 -7.81 -16.81 23.34
N ALA A 116 -7.17 -17.98 23.38
CA ALA A 116 -7.48 -19.02 24.36
C ALA A 116 -7.14 -18.60 25.80
N ARG A 117 -5.99 -17.93 26.02
CA ARG A 117 -5.61 -17.40 27.34
C ARG A 117 -6.58 -16.32 27.81
N GLU A 118 -6.96 -15.38 26.95
CA GLU A 118 -7.96 -14.35 27.26
C GLU A 118 -9.35 -14.93 27.60
N LYS A 119 -9.69 -16.09 27.04
CA LYS A 119 -10.90 -16.86 27.39
C LYS A 119 -10.76 -17.70 28.67
N GLY A 120 -9.64 -17.57 29.39
CA GLY A 120 -9.40 -18.29 30.64
C GLY A 120 -9.06 -19.78 30.45
N LEU A 121 -8.63 -20.21 29.25
CA LEU A 121 -8.29 -21.62 28.99
C LEU A 121 -6.88 -22.01 29.45
N GLU A 122 -6.09 -21.07 29.95
CA GLU A 122 -4.72 -21.31 30.40
C GLU A 122 -4.60 -22.29 31.59
N PRO A 123 -5.42 -22.22 32.65
CA PRO A 123 -5.33 -23.15 33.78
C PRO A 123 -5.59 -24.60 33.37
N LEU A 124 -6.60 -24.83 32.52
CA LEU A 124 -6.94 -26.17 32.00
C LEU A 124 -5.78 -26.74 31.17
N ALA A 125 -5.19 -25.93 30.30
CA ALA A 125 -4.04 -26.36 29.50
C ALA A 125 -2.86 -26.79 30.39
N LYS A 126 -2.55 -26.03 31.46
CA LYS A 126 -1.51 -26.39 32.44
C LYS A 126 -1.80 -27.70 33.16
N GLN A 127 -3.06 -27.92 33.56
CA GLN A 127 -3.49 -29.18 34.20
C GLN A 127 -3.36 -30.39 33.27
N LEU A 128 -3.65 -30.24 31.98
CA LEU A 128 -3.49 -31.32 31.00
C LEU A 128 -2.01 -31.59 30.72
N MET A 129 -1.18 -30.55 30.59
CA MET A 129 0.26 -30.72 30.40
C MET A 129 0.92 -31.40 31.61
N SER A 130 0.50 -31.09 32.84
CA SER A 130 1.05 -31.75 34.04
C SER A 130 0.64 -33.22 34.20
N GLN A 131 -0.38 -33.69 33.47
CA GLN A 131 -0.79 -35.09 33.49
C GLN A 131 0.11 -35.97 32.61
N HIS A 132 0.83 -35.38 31.66
CA HIS A 132 1.87 -36.08 30.90
C HIS A 132 3.22 -35.90 31.60
N HIS A 133 3.42 -36.70 32.66
CA HIS A 133 4.74 -36.98 33.20
C HIS A 133 5.17 -38.36 32.70
N ASP A 134 6.26 -38.36 31.92
CA ASP A 134 7.14 -39.46 31.51
C ASP A 134 6.54 -40.86 31.31
N VAL A 135 6.38 -41.25 30.04
CA VAL A 135 6.58 -42.65 29.64
C VAL A 135 7.95 -42.69 28.95
N GLU A 136 8.98 -43.06 29.72
CA GLU A 136 10.26 -43.56 29.18
C GLU A 136 10.04 -44.87 28.40
#